data_AF-A0A932MQM9-F1
#
_entry.id   AF-A0A932MQM9-F1
#
_cell.length_a   1.000
_cell.length_b   1.000
_cell.length_c   1.000
_cell.angle_alpha   90.00
_cell.angle_beta   90.00
_cell.angle_gamma   90.00
#
_symmetry.space_group_name_H-M   'P 1'
#
loop_
_entity.id
_entity.type
_entity.pdbx_description
1 polymer ?
#
loop_
_entity_poly.entity_id
_entity_poly.type
_entity_poly.pdbx_seq_one_letter_code
_entity_poly.pdbx_strand_id
1 'polypeptide(L)'
;MRIRTRFIAGIFLLMAFQAGAQKKKKEFAKDARELELIRDWYKKLPVSMNIRLEQWTIPAEFGRDSVVTDMDLAYGPDEFYMKSGDIEQLINDSLQVVINNEARIIRIFPSNLSYTAKISSFFGQGPFADSMYKEMKSRYDIIRRQDSAGLRELKLVSKTRVPGTALHREIISIFYRPENHQPVRSEQVKQVLLPLDETEYKRFSGELTCKDRLIMLPGDPVARYFLVKEERTDYWVRAIKRLDTDIPVRLGDRVIWNADGSCSAVARYADYLISVEN
;
A
#
# COMPACT_ATOMS: atom_id res chain seq x y z
N MET A 1 47.21 19.78 -33.11
CA MET A 1 47.33 18.71 -32.08
C MET A 1 46.39 18.87 -30.85
N ARG A 2 45.33 19.72 -30.88
CA ARG A 2 44.38 19.89 -29.75
C ARG A 2 43.05 19.13 -29.90
N ILE A 3 42.80 18.51 -31.06
CA ILE A 3 41.53 17.82 -31.38
C ILE A 3 41.49 16.40 -30.78
N ARG A 4 42.63 15.71 -30.69
CA ARG A 4 42.68 14.32 -30.16
C ARG A 4 42.39 14.23 -28.66
N THR A 5 42.75 15.25 -27.87
CA THR A 5 42.56 15.25 -26.42
C THR A 5 41.09 15.44 -26.00
N ARG A 6 40.30 16.20 -26.78
CA ARG A 6 38.86 16.39 -26.53
C ARG A 6 38.03 15.13 -26.83
N PHE A 7 38.46 14.33 -27.81
CA PHE A 7 37.76 13.09 -28.18
C PHE A 7 37.93 12.00 -27.12
N ILE A 8 39.14 11.87 -26.56
CA ILE A 8 39.43 10.90 -25.48
C ILE A 8 38.66 11.26 -24.21
N ALA A 9 38.61 12.54 -23.83
CA ALA A 9 37.84 12.99 -22.66
C ALA A 9 36.33 12.72 -22.79
N GLY A 10 35.75 12.85 -24.00
CA GLY A 10 34.34 12.52 -24.24
C GLY A 10 34.01 11.04 -24.10
N ILE A 11 34.92 10.15 -24.53
CA ILE A 11 34.76 8.69 -24.39
C ILE A 11 34.82 8.26 -22.91
N PHE A 12 35.74 8.82 -22.12
CA PHE A 12 35.81 8.56 -20.68
C PHE A 12 34.56 9.05 -19.94
N LEU A 13 34.02 10.21 -20.33
CA LEU A 13 32.76 10.72 -19.77
C LEU A 13 31.61 9.75 -20.08
N LEU A 14 31.49 9.28 -21.32
CA LEU A 14 30.45 8.33 -21.75
C LEU A 14 30.56 6.98 -21.01
N MET A 15 31.78 6.46 -20.83
CA MET A 15 32.02 5.24 -20.06
C MET A 15 31.68 5.42 -18.58
N ALA A 16 31.99 6.57 -17.98
CA ALA A 16 31.61 6.88 -16.59
C ALA A 16 30.08 6.99 -16.43
N PHE A 17 29.38 7.58 -17.40
CA PHE A 17 27.91 7.63 -17.44
C PHE A 17 27.29 6.23 -17.58
N GLN A 18 27.84 5.38 -18.45
CA GLN A 18 27.37 4.01 -18.63
C GLN A 18 27.63 3.14 -17.39
N ALA A 19 28.81 3.25 -16.79
CA ALA A 19 29.15 2.55 -15.55
C ALA A 19 28.25 2.99 -14.38
N GLY A 20 27.97 4.30 -14.25
CA GLY A 20 27.03 4.83 -13.27
C GLY A 20 25.60 4.33 -13.49
N ALA A 21 25.13 4.28 -14.73
CA ALA A 21 23.80 3.75 -15.07
C ALA A 21 23.70 2.23 -14.80
N GLN A 22 24.75 1.46 -15.08
CA GLN A 22 24.79 0.03 -14.77
C GLN A 22 24.83 -0.24 -13.26
N LYS A 23 25.58 0.56 -12.49
CA LYS A 23 25.61 0.47 -11.02
C LYS A 23 24.22 0.72 -10.43
N LYS A 24 23.54 1.81 -10.85
CA LYS A 24 22.15 2.10 -10.43
C LYS A 24 21.17 0.98 -10.79
N LYS A 25 21.32 0.36 -11.97
CA LYS A 25 20.49 -0.79 -12.38
C LYS A 25 20.68 -2.02 -11.47
N LYS A 26 21.92 -2.34 -11.10
CA LYS A 26 22.23 -3.45 -10.18
C LYS A 26 21.73 -3.20 -8.77
N GLU A 27 21.90 -1.97 -8.28
CA GLU A 27 21.40 -1.56 -6.96
C GLU A 27 19.88 -1.67 -6.89
N PHE A 28 19.16 -1.10 -7.87
CA PHE A 28 17.70 -1.21 -7.93
C PHE A 28 17.22 -2.67 -7.93
N ALA A 29 17.87 -3.55 -8.71
CA ALA A 29 17.49 -4.97 -8.76
C ALA A 29 17.66 -5.66 -7.40
N LYS A 30 18.67 -5.27 -6.61
CA LYS A 30 18.86 -5.79 -5.25
C LYS A 30 17.76 -5.30 -4.31
N ASP A 31 17.40 -4.02 -4.37
CA ASP A 31 16.39 -3.39 -3.50
C ASP A 31 15.00 -3.95 -3.79
N ALA A 32 14.68 -4.12 -5.06
CA ALA A 32 13.42 -4.68 -5.47
C ALA A 32 13.32 -6.18 -5.13
N ARG A 33 14.41 -6.94 -5.19
CA ARG A 33 14.45 -8.32 -4.66
C ARG A 33 14.23 -8.37 -3.15
N GLU A 34 14.78 -7.41 -2.41
CA GLU A 34 14.56 -7.28 -0.96
C GLU A 34 13.08 -7.00 -0.66
N LEU A 35 12.42 -6.15 -1.46
CA LEU A 35 10.99 -5.92 -1.38
C LEU A 35 10.15 -7.18 -1.68
N GLU A 36 10.51 -7.95 -2.72
CA GLU A 36 9.85 -9.22 -3.04
C GLU A 36 9.93 -10.20 -1.86
N LEU A 37 11.07 -10.27 -1.16
CA LEU A 37 11.22 -11.11 0.02
C LEU A 37 10.33 -10.67 1.19
N ILE A 38 10.14 -9.37 1.38
CA ILE A 38 9.23 -8.82 2.40
C ILE A 38 7.79 -9.15 2.04
N ARG A 39 7.40 -8.97 0.76
CA ARG A 39 6.08 -9.33 0.26
C ARG A 39 5.81 -10.81 0.45
N ASP A 40 6.69 -11.67 -0.04
CA ASP A 40 6.48 -13.11 -0.04
C ASP A 40 6.69 -13.73 1.36
N TRP A 41 6.92 -12.90 2.40
CA TRP A 41 7.06 -13.35 3.77
C TRP A 41 5.83 -14.13 4.26
N TYR A 42 4.62 -13.65 3.97
CA TYR A 42 3.37 -14.30 4.39
C TYR A 42 3.08 -15.59 3.62
N LYS A 43 3.68 -15.80 2.44
CA LYS A 43 3.43 -16.98 1.58
C LYS A 43 4.07 -18.27 2.09
N LYS A 44 4.97 -18.18 3.09
CA LYS A 44 5.80 -19.33 3.52
C LYS A 44 5.05 -20.33 4.40
N LEU A 45 4.03 -19.90 5.15
CA LEU A 45 3.25 -20.74 6.06
C LEU A 45 1.89 -20.07 6.31
N PRO A 46 0.89 -20.84 6.78
CA PRO A 46 -0.30 -20.23 7.32
C PRO A 46 0.05 -19.27 8.46
N VAL A 47 -0.40 -18.02 8.34
CA VAL A 47 -0.11 -16.96 9.30
C VAL A 47 -1.37 -16.20 9.64
N SER A 48 -1.54 -15.87 10.92
CA SER A 48 -2.51 -14.89 11.38
C SER A 48 -1.79 -13.61 11.78
N MET A 49 -2.32 -12.47 11.36
CA MET A 49 -1.78 -11.15 11.64
C MET A 49 -2.87 -10.24 12.19
N ASN A 50 -2.54 -9.48 13.23
CA ASN A 50 -3.37 -8.36 13.67
C ASN A 50 -2.72 -7.07 13.19
N ILE A 51 -3.46 -6.31 12.37
CA ILE A 51 -2.99 -5.09 11.72
C ILE A 51 -3.84 -3.93 12.21
N ARG A 52 -3.18 -2.85 12.63
CA ARG A 52 -3.81 -1.54 12.84
C ARG A 52 -3.58 -0.71 11.59
N LEU A 53 -4.65 -0.18 11.01
CA LEU A 53 -4.62 0.81 9.95
C LEU A 53 -5.05 2.14 10.55
N GLU A 54 -4.27 3.19 10.32
CA GLU A 54 -4.68 4.55 10.62
C GLU A 54 -4.55 5.43 9.38
N GLN A 55 -5.57 6.24 9.15
CA GLN A 55 -5.62 7.19 8.04
C GLN A 55 -5.91 8.58 8.57
N TRP A 56 -5.14 9.57 8.14
CA TRP A 56 -5.39 10.97 8.50
C TRP A 56 -4.86 11.92 7.44
N THR A 57 -5.28 13.18 7.52
CA THR A 57 -4.84 14.24 6.62
C THR A 57 -4.17 15.37 7.35
N ILE A 58 -3.24 16.05 6.68
CA ILE A 58 -2.58 17.24 7.22
C ILE A 58 -2.69 18.38 6.18
N PRO A 59 -3.22 19.56 6.56
CA PRO A 59 -3.79 19.89 7.88
C PRO A 59 -5.10 19.13 8.17
N ALA A 60 -5.38 18.91 9.45
CA ALA A 60 -6.55 18.13 9.90
C ALA A 60 -7.89 18.78 9.50
N GLU A 61 -7.91 20.11 9.36
CA GLU A 61 -9.08 20.92 8.98
C GLU A 61 -9.67 20.56 7.61
N PHE A 62 -8.90 19.88 6.75
CA PHE A 62 -9.27 19.54 5.38
C PHE A 62 -9.62 18.05 5.17
N GLY A 63 -9.76 17.29 6.25
CA GLY A 63 -10.18 15.89 6.20
C GLY A 63 -11.23 15.57 7.24
N ARG A 64 -12.03 14.54 6.94
CA ARG A 64 -12.80 13.85 7.98
C ARG A 64 -11.82 13.07 8.84
N ASP A 65 -12.06 13.13 10.14
CA ASP A 65 -11.67 12.20 11.22
C ASP A 65 -10.58 11.17 10.89
N SER A 66 -9.55 11.13 11.72
CA SER A 66 -8.60 10.02 11.71
C SER A 66 -9.38 8.69 11.78
N VAL A 67 -9.31 7.88 10.73
CA VAL A 67 -9.96 6.57 10.72
C VAL A 67 -8.94 5.58 11.26
N VAL A 68 -9.31 4.91 12.35
CA VAL A 68 -8.53 3.83 12.92
C VAL A 68 -9.31 2.54 12.75
N THR A 69 -8.69 1.57 12.09
CA THR A 69 -9.31 0.27 11.81
C THR A 69 -8.36 -0.83 12.25
N ASP A 70 -8.82 -1.69 13.16
CA ASP A 70 -8.11 -2.92 13.50
C ASP A 70 -8.63 -4.07 12.64
N MET A 71 -7.70 -4.82 12.06
CA MET A 71 -7.96 -5.92 11.13
C MET A 71 -7.28 -7.19 11.61
N ASP A 72 -8.05 -8.28 11.66
CA ASP A 72 -7.50 -9.63 11.84
C ASP A 72 -7.44 -10.31 10.49
N LEU A 73 -6.23 -10.66 10.07
CA LEU A 73 -5.96 -11.37 8.84
C LEU A 73 -5.52 -12.80 9.15
N ALA A 74 -5.90 -13.74 8.30
CA ALA A 74 -5.27 -15.05 8.24
C ALA A 74 -5.06 -15.46 6.79
N TYR A 75 -3.84 -15.88 6.49
CA TYR A 75 -3.44 -16.41 5.19
C TYR A 75 -3.22 -17.91 5.34
N GLY A 76 -3.87 -18.69 4.48
CA GLY A 76 -3.61 -20.10 4.28
C GLY A 76 -3.03 -20.34 2.87
N PRO A 77 -2.75 -21.59 2.50
CA PRO A 77 -2.22 -21.93 1.19
C PRO A 77 -3.21 -21.58 0.06
N ASP A 78 -4.49 -21.88 0.26
CA ASP A 78 -5.55 -21.76 -0.74
C ASP A 78 -6.73 -20.89 -0.25
N GLU A 79 -6.58 -20.25 0.91
CA GLU A 79 -7.65 -19.51 1.57
C GLU A 79 -7.15 -18.27 2.33
N PHE A 80 -8.03 -17.28 2.48
CA PHE A 80 -7.77 -16.03 3.20
C PHE A 80 -8.99 -15.62 3.96
N TYR A 81 -8.72 -15.12 5.15
CA TYR A 81 -9.69 -14.56 6.04
C TYR A 81 -9.26 -13.15 6.42
N MET A 82 -10.21 -12.24 6.43
CA MET A 82 -10.07 -10.92 7.00
C MET A 82 -11.30 -10.62 7.85
N LYS A 83 -11.08 -10.00 9.01
CA LYS A 83 -12.12 -9.34 9.79
C LYS A 83 -11.72 -7.92 10.10
N SER A 84 -12.63 -6.99 9.89
CA SER A 84 -12.47 -5.56 10.16
C SER A 84 -13.78 -5.02 10.73
N GLY A 85 -13.85 -4.85 12.06
CA GLY A 85 -15.09 -4.53 12.74
C GLY A 85 -16.16 -5.60 12.51
N ASP A 86 -17.32 -5.20 11.99
CA ASP A 86 -18.45 -6.09 11.67
C ASP A 86 -18.35 -6.74 10.29
N ILE A 87 -17.34 -6.39 9.50
CA ILE A 87 -17.13 -6.95 8.17
C ILE A 87 -16.16 -8.13 8.26
N GLU A 88 -16.59 -9.29 7.76
CA GLU A 88 -15.73 -10.44 7.50
C GLU A 88 -15.62 -10.67 5.99
N GLN A 89 -14.46 -11.12 5.55
CA GLN A 89 -14.22 -11.49 4.16
C GLN A 89 -13.44 -12.80 4.11
N LEU A 90 -13.94 -13.73 3.32
CA LEU A 90 -13.33 -15.03 3.07
C LEU A 90 -13.08 -15.19 1.58
N ILE A 91 -11.90 -15.66 1.21
CA ILE A 91 -11.50 -15.82 -0.18
C ILE A 91 -10.82 -17.17 -0.35
N ASN A 92 -11.22 -17.93 -1.35
CA ASN A 92 -10.44 -19.07 -1.88
C ASN A 92 -10.40 -18.98 -3.43
N ASP A 93 -9.98 -20.05 -4.10
CA ASP A 93 -9.94 -20.07 -5.58
C ASP A 93 -11.33 -19.92 -6.21
N SER A 94 -12.36 -20.58 -5.66
CA SER A 94 -13.69 -20.60 -6.28
C SER A 94 -14.55 -19.38 -5.95
N LEU A 95 -14.39 -18.82 -4.75
CA LEU A 95 -15.37 -17.93 -4.15
C LEU A 95 -14.72 -16.78 -3.37
N GLN A 96 -15.44 -15.69 -3.31
CA GLN A 96 -15.25 -14.64 -2.32
C GLN A 96 -16.57 -14.44 -1.59
N VAL A 97 -16.54 -14.46 -0.26
CA VAL A 97 -17.69 -14.22 0.60
C VAL A 97 -17.42 -12.99 1.43
N VAL A 98 -18.35 -12.05 1.43
CA VAL A 98 -18.30 -10.83 2.26
C VAL A 98 -19.51 -10.87 3.18
N ILE A 99 -19.26 -10.74 4.48
CA ILE A 99 -20.28 -10.78 5.51
C ILE A 99 -20.27 -9.44 6.23
N ASN A 100 -21.42 -8.80 6.32
CA ASN A 100 -21.63 -7.66 7.22
C ASN A 100 -22.51 -8.13 8.37
N ASN A 101 -21.91 -8.29 9.55
CA ASN A 101 -22.58 -8.80 10.73
C ASN A 101 -23.62 -7.81 11.29
N GLU A 102 -23.35 -6.50 11.21
CA GLU A 102 -24.26 -5.45 11.66
C GLU A 102 -25.52 -5.41 10.78
N ALA A 103 -25.34 -5.45 9.46
CA ALA A 103 -26.44 -5.45 8.50
C ALA A 103 -27.12 -6.82 8.34
N ARG A 104 -26.51 -7.88 8.87
CA ARG A 104 -26.94 -9.29 8.71
C ARG A 104 -27.05 -9.69 7.24
N ILE A 105 -26.02 -9.36 6.45
CA ILE A 105 -25.96 -9.63 5.00
C ILE A 105 -24.74 -10.49 4.68
N ILE A 106 -24.92 -11.51 3.85
CA ILE A 106 -23.87 -12.30 3.22
C ILE A 106 -23.95 -12.08 1.71
N ARG A 107 -22.85 -11.62 1.11
CA ARG A 107 -22.70 -11.52 -0.35
C ARG A 107 -21.67 -12.53 -0.82
N ILE A 108 -22.03 -13.26 -1.86
CA ILE A 108 -21.21 -14.32 -2.43
C ILE A 108 -20.86 -13.92 -3.85
N PHE A 109 -19.57 -13.93 -4.16
CA PHE A 109 -19.02 -13.61 -5.47
C PHE A 109 -18.34 -14.89 -5.98
N PRO A 110 -18.99 -15.63 -6.90
CA PRO A 110 -18.32 -16.62 -7.72
C PRO A 110 -17.15 -15.96 -8.43
N SER A 111 -16.04 -16.66 -8.56
CA SER A 111 -14.90 -16.06 -9.22
C SER A 111 -14.11 -17.08 -10.02
N ASN A 112 -13.71 -16.61 -11.19
CA ASN A 112 -12.84 -17.32 -12.11
C ASN A 112 -11.37 -16.93 -11.92
N LEU A 113 -11.08 -16.05 -10.95
CA LEU A 113 -9.73 -15.60 -10.63
C LEU A 113 -9.15 -16.48 -9.53
N SER A 114 -7.86 -16.82 -9.65
CA SER A 114 -7.15 -17.51 -8.57
C SER A 114 -7.18 -16.70 -7.29
N TYR A 115 -7.15 -17.39 -6.16
CA TYR A 115 -6.96 -16.84 -4.82
C TYR A 115 -5.83 -15.81 -4.78
N THR A 116 -4.69 -16.16 -5.39
CA THR A 116 -3.52 -15.29 -5.47
C THR A 116 -3.82 -14.00 -6.23
N ALA A 117 -4.58 -14.06 -7.32
CA ALA A 117 -4.98 -12.90 -8.09
C ALA A 117 -5.92 -11.99 -7.27
N LYS A 118 -6.86 -12.55 -6.51
CA LYS A 118 -7.80 -11.79 -5.65
C LYS A 118 -7.11 -11.10 -4.49
N ILE A 119 -6.20 -11.80 -3.81
CA ILE A 119 -5.38 -11.17 -2.75
C ILE A 119 -4.51 -10.10 -3.37
N SER A 120 -3.89 -10.38 -4.52
CA SER A 120 -3.06 -9.41 -5.20
C SER A 120 -3.84 -8.19 -5.69
N SER A 121 -5.17 -8.25 -5.87
CA SER A 121 -5.98 -7.07 -6.18
C SER A 121 -6.42 -6.32 -4.92
N PHE A 122 -6.70 -7.05 -3.84
CA PHE A 122 -7.05 -6.47 -2.53
C PHE A 122 -5.88 -5.70 -1.91
N PHE A 123 -4.69 -6.28 -1.94
CA PHE A 123 -3.42 -5.62 -1.56
C PHE A 123 -2.74 -4.94 -2.75
N GLY A 124 -3.34 -5.01 -3.95
CA GLY A 124 -2.78 -4.54 -5.22
C GLY A 124 -2.64 -3.05 -5.37
N GLN A 125 -3.39 -2.31 -4.56
CA GLN A 125 -3.22 -0.87 -4.40
C GLN A 125 -2.24 -0.51 -3.27
N GLY A 126 -1.86 -1.51 -2.46
CA GLY A 126 -0.79 -1.40 -1.47
C GLY A 126 0.58 -1.74 -2.09
N PRO A 127 1.68 -1.53 -1.35
CA PRO A 127 3.03 -1.70 -1.86
C PRO A 127 3.46 -3.16 -2.16
N PHE A 128 2.52 -4.10 -2.21
CA PHE A 128 2.77 -5.55 -2.16
C PHE A 128 2.18 -6.34 -3.35
N ALA A 129 1.79 -5.70 -4.46
CA ALA A 129 1.23 -6.41 -5.62
C ALA A 129 2.29 -7.24 -6.40
N ASP A 130 1.85 -8.23 -7.19
CA ASP A 130 2.76 -9.11 -7.97
C ASP A 130 3.18 -8.52 -9.34
N SER A 131 2.36 -7.68 -9.99
CA SER A 131 2.71 -6.95 -11.23
C SER A 131 3.67 -5.77 -11.00
N MET A 132 3.99 -5.48 -9.74
CA MET A 132 4.62 -4.25 -9.33
C MET A 132 6.09 -4.11 -9.73
N TYR A 133 6.90 -5.14 -9.98
CA TYR A 133 8.34 -4.89 -10.22
C TYR A 133 8.62 -3.91 -11.37
N LYS A 134 7.97 -4.12 -12.53
CA LYS A 134 8.14 -3.25 -13.70
C LYS A 134 7.49 -1.88 -13.48
N GLU A 135 6.29 -1.85 -12.88
CA GLU A 135 5.54 -0.63 -12.62
C GLU A 135 6.15 0.22 -11.50
N MET A 136 6.70 -0.42 -10.47
CA MET A 136 7.43 0.22 -9.39
C MET A 136 8.69 0.87 -9.90
N LYS A 137 9.44 0.17 -10.76
CA LYS A 137 10.65 0.74 -11.34
C LYS A 137 10.34 1.98 -12.18
N SER A 138 9.22 2.01 -12.89
CA SER A 138 8.83 3.19 -13.67
C SER A 138 8.28 4.31 -12.78
N ARG A 139 7.61 3.98 -11.67
CA ARG A 139 6.93 4.97 -10.81
C ARG A 139 7.75 5.49 -9.64
N TYR A 140 8.69 4.71 -9.09
CA TYR A 140 9.41 5.04 -7.86
C TYR A 140 10.92 4.88 -8.00
N ASP A 141 11.64 5.66 -7.21
CA ASP A 141 13.01 5.38 -6.78
C ASP A 141 12.98 4.68 -5.43
N ILE A 142 13.89 3.73 -5.20
CA ILE A 142 13.98 2.99 -3.93
C ILE A 142 15.22 3.48 -3.18
N ILE A 143 15.05 3.79 -1.91
CA ILE A 143 16.10 4.24 -1.00
C ILE A 143 16.11 3.31 0.20
N ARG A 144 17.29 2.75 0.51
CA ARG A 144 17.48 1.94 1.70
C ARG A 144 18.01 2.78 2.84
N ARG A 145 17.42 2.60 4.02
CA ARG A 145 17.87 3.21 5.27
C ARG A 145 17.85 2.17 6.37
N GLN A 146 18.69 2.38 7.37
CA GLN A 146 18.64 1.63 8.61
C GLN A 146 18.00 2.54 9.66
N ASP A 147 16.93 2.06 10.28
CA ASP A 147 16.28 2.75 11.38
C ASP A 147 17.08 2.52 12.68
N SER A 148 17.01 3.50 13.56
CA SER A 148 17.66 3.50 14.88
C SER A 148 17.24 2.32 15.77
N ALA A 149 16.03 1.77 15.55
CA ALA A 149 15.48 0.65 16.30
C ALA A 149 15.89 -0.75 15.77
N GLY A 150 16.90 -0.83 14.90
CA GLY A 150 17.35 -2.11 14.31
C GLY A 150 16.47 -2.64 13.18
N LEU A 151 15.44 -1.89 12.77
CA LEU A 151 14.66 -2.17 11.58
C LEU A 151 15.38 -1.65 10.33
N ARG A 152 15.14 -2.29 9.19
CA ARG A 152 15.49 -1.71 7.88
C ARG A 152 14.27 -1.03 7.28
N GLU A 153 14.50 0.06 6.58
CA GLU A 153 13.50 0.82 5.83
C GLU A 153 13.80 0.70 4.33
N LEU A 154 12.81 0.23 3.56
CA LEU A 154 12.74 0.47 2.12
C LEU A 154 11.81 1.65 1.87
N LYS A 155 12.36 2.76 1.40
CA LYS A 155 11.61 3.97 1.08
C LYS A 155 11.44 4.10 -0.43
N LEU A 156 10.20 3.99 -0.89
CA LEU A 156 9.76 4.17 -2.26
C LEU A 156 9.35 5.64 -2.44
N VAL A 157 10.01 6.36 -3.34
CA VAL A 157 9.75 7.78 -3.60
C VAL A 157 9.26 7.95 -5.03
N SER A 158 8.08 8.52 -5.20
CA SER A 158 7.48 8.71 -6.53
C SER A 158 8.37 9.60 -7.40
N LYS A 159 8.64 9.13 -8.62
CA LYS A 159 9.30 9.90 -9.68
C LYS A 159 8.42 11.04 -10.18
N THR A 160 7.10 10.87 -10.09
CA THR A 160 6.14 11.93 -10.37
C THR A 160 6.14 12.93 -9.23
N ARG A 161 6.30 14.21 -9.59
CA ARG A 161 6.22 15.34 -8.68
C ARG A 161 4.81 15.91 -8.65
N VAL A 162 4.49 16.61 -7.57
CA VAL A 162 3.32 17.46 -7.50
C VAL A 162 3.52 18.62 -8.49
N PRO A 163 2.57 18.89 -9.41
CA PRO A 163 2.73 19.88 -10.48
C PRO A 163 3.21 21.23 -9.96
N GLY A 164 4.21 21.82 -10.63
CA GLY A 164 4.77 23.12 -10.25
C GLY A 164 5.72 23.10 -9.03
N THR A 165 5.97 21.95 -8.41
CA THR A 165 6.79 21.86 -7.18
C THR A 165 7.94 20.85 -7.28
N ALA A 166 8.84 20.87 -6.29
CA ALA A 166 9.85 19.83 -6.09
C ALA A 166 9.34 18.63 -5.27
N LEU A 167 8.10 18.70 -4.74
CA LEU A 167 7.55 17.69 -3.86
C LEU A 167 7.22 16.41 -4.63
N HIS A 168 7.47 15.27 -4.00
CA HIS A 168 7.11 13.97 -4.54
C HIS A 168 5.62 13.71 -4.32
N ARG A 169 4.91 13.25 -5.35
CA ARG A 169 3.47 13.00 -5.23
C ARG A 169 3.12 11.92 -4.19
N GLU A 170 4.02 10.97 -4.00
CA GLU A 170 3.81 9.84 -3.10
C GLU A 170 5.13 9.32 -2.55
N ILE A 171 5.11 8.93 -1.28
CA ILE A 171 6.21 8.29 -0.58
C ILE A 171 5.63 7.09 0.18
N ILE A 172 6.26 5.92 0.06
CA ILE A 172 5.90 4.74 0.83
C ILE A 172 7.15 4.25 1.57
N SER A 173 7.08 4.12 2.88
CA SER A 173 8.17 3.64 3.73
C SER A 173 7.76 2.28 4.30
N ILE A 174 8.58 1.25 4.09
CA ILE A 174 8.31 -0.11 4.55
C ILE A 174 9.40 -0.50 5.54
N PHE A 175 9.00 -0.80 6.77
CA PHE A 175 9.91 -1.16 7.85
C PHE A 175 9.78 -2.65 8.17
N TYR A 176 10.92 -3.32 8.26
CA TYR A 176 10.97 -4.77 8.41
C TYR A 176 12.21 -5.22 9.22
N ARG A 177 12.14 -6.45 9.73
CA ARG A 177 13.27 -7.10 10.41
C ARG A 177 14.22 -7.70 9.37
N PRO A 178 15.51 -7.32 9.35
CA PRO A 178 16.44 -7.75 8.31
C PRO A 178 16.80 -9.25 8.36
N GLU A 179 16.63 -9.91 9.49
CA GLU A 179 17.01 -11.31 9.68
C GLU A 179 16.07 -12.25 8.93
N ASN A 180 14.77 -11.93 8.92
CA ASN A 180 13.72 -12.78 8.38
C ASN A 180 12.82 -12.09 7.35
N HIS A 181 13.07 -10.82 7.05
CA HIS A 181 12.27 -9.97 6.15
C HIS A 181 10.82 -9.77 6.62
N GLN A 182 10.54 -9.95 7.91
CA GLN A 182 9.19 -9.79 8.47
C GLN A 182 8.78 -8.30 8.47
N PRO A 183 7.65 -7.94 7.83
CA PRO A 183 7.13 -6.58 7.88
C PRO A 183 6.68 -6.22 9.30
N VAL A 184 6.92 -4.98 9.69
CA VAL A 184 6.56 -4.44 11.01
C VAL A 184 5.60 -3.28 10.89
N ARG A 185 5.91 -2.33 10.00
CA ARG A 185 5.03 -1.21 9.69
C ARG A 185 5.23 -0.75 8.24
N SER A 186 4.22 -0.11 7.68
CA SER A 186 4.39 0.68 6.46
C SER A 186 3.65 1.99 6.56
N GLU A 187 4.26 3.05 6.04
CA GLU A 187 3.74 4.41 6.06
C GLU A 187 3.61 4.89 4.62
N GLN A 188 2.45 5.38 4.22
CA GLN A 188 2.21 5.94 2.89
C GLN A 188 1.77 7.39 3.03
N VAL A 189 2.45 8.29 2.31
CA VAL A 189 2.14 9.71 2.28
C VAL A 189 1.87 10.11 0.84
N LYS A 190 0.65 10.58 0.55
CA LYS A 190 0.30 11.20 -0.73
C LYS A 190 0.20 12.70 -0.57
N GLN A 191 0.78 13.45 -1.50
CA GLN A 191 0.80 14.90 -1.49
C GLN A 191 0.01 15.46 -2.67
N VAL A 192 -0.85 16.44 -2.39
CA VAL A 192 -1.61 17.20 -3.39
C VAL A 192 -1.61 18.68 -3.04
N LEU A 193 -1.80 19.53 -4.04
CA LEU A 193 -2.03 20.96 -3.82
C LEU A 193 -3.53 21.22 -3.72
N LEU A 194 -3.93 21.88 -2.64
CA LEU A 194 -5.24 22.48 -2.51
C LEU A 194 -5.12 23.94 -2.94
N PRO A 195 -5.88 24.38 -3.97
CA PRO A 195 -5.91 25.79 -4.34
C PRO A 195 -6.51 26.59 -3.19
N LEU A 196 -5.92 27.75 -2.91
CA LEU A 196 -6.39 28.70 -1.93
C LEU A 196 -6.65 30.05 -2.60
N ASP A 197 -7.61 30.80 -2.09
CA ASP A 197 -7.68 32.23 -2.37
C ASP A 197 -6.64 33.02 -1.52
N GLU A 198 -6.48 34.32 -1.81
CA GLU A 198 -5.53 35.17 -1.10
C GLU A 198 -5.86 35.33 0.39
N THR A 199 -7.15 35.32 0.74
CA THR A 199 -7.63 35.48 2.12
C THR A 199 -7.31 34.24 2.94
N GLU A 200 -7.61 33.05 2.38
CA GLU A 200 -7.27 31.76 2.97
C GLU A 200 -5.76 31.61 3.13
N TYR A 201 -4.98 31.96 2.09
CA TYR A 201 -3.52 31.89 2.16
C TYR A 201 -2.96 32.77 3.29
N LYS A 202 -3.46 34.00 3.43
CA LYS A 202 -3.09 34.89 4.55
C LYS A 202 -3.51 34.31 5.90
N ARG A 203 -4.72 33.74 6.02
CA ARG A 203 -5.16 33.07 7.24
C ARG A 203 -4.21 31.93 7.63
N PHE A 204 -3.97 31.01 6.71
CA PHE A 204 -3.10 29.85 6.95
C PHE A 204 -1.64 30.23 7.20
N SER A 205 -1.17 31.38 6.69
CA SER A 205 0.18 31.86 6.96
C SER A 205 0.43 32.17 8.44
N GLY A 206 -0.63 32.44 9.20
CA GLY A 206 -0.59 32.61 10.65
C GLY A 206 -0.61 31.31 11.45
N GLU A 207 -0.89 30.17 10.81
CA GLU A 207 -1.02 28.87 11.48
C GLU A 207 0.30 28.08 11.41
N LEU A 208 0.83 27.70 12.58
CA LEU A 208 2.13 27.02 12.69
C LEU A 208 2.16 25.68 11.92
N THR A 209 1.03 24.98 11.89
CA THR A 209 0.86 23.69 11.19
C THR A 209 0.91 23.81 9.66
N CYS A 210 0.67 25.01 9.13
CA CYS A 210 0.53 25.29 7.70
C CYS A 210 1.75 26.02 7.11
N LYS A 211 2.60 26.64 7.95
CA LYS A 211 3.69 27.54 7.51
C LYS A 211 4.61 26.96 6.44
N ASP A 212 5.08 25.72 6.60
CA ASP A 212 6.00 25.06 5.65
C ASP A 212 5.27 24.31 4.52
N ARG A 213 3.94 24.44 4.46
CA ARG A 213 3.05 23.76 3.51
C ARG A 213 2.39 24.72 2.54
N LEU A 214 2.59 26.02 2.69
CA LEU A 214 2.08 27.03 1.79
C LEU A 214 3.03 27.21 0.62
N ILE A 215 2.48 27.11 -0.60
CA ILE A 215 3.22 27.25 -1.84
C ILE A 215 2.59 28.36 -2.66
N MET A 216 3.43 29.24 -3.17
CA MET A 216 3.04 30.22 -4.18
C MET A 216 3.66 29.82 -5.52
N LEU A 217 2.82 29.49 -6.51
CA LEU A 217 3.30 29.17 -7.85
C LEU A 217 3.28 30.43 -8.74
N PRO A 218 4.35 30.71 -9.49
CA PRO A 218 4.35 31.82 -10.43
C PRO A 218 3.56 31.47 -11.71
N GLY A 219 2.87 32.46 -12.28
CA GLY A 219 2.36 32.39 -13.66
C GLY A 219 0.89 32.01 -13.84
N ASP A 220 0.15 31.66 -12.78
CA ASP A 220 -1.29 31.46 -12.83
C ASP A 220 -2.01 32.60 -12.07
N PRO A 221 -2.75 33.50 -12.76
CA PRO A 221 -3.48 34.58 -12.12
C PRO A 221 -4.74 34.12 -11.37
N VAL A 222 -5.22 32.89 -11.60
CA VAL A 222 -6.45 32.35 -11.00
C VAL A 222 -6.14 31.45 -9.79
N ALA A 223 -5.03 30.71 -9.82
CA ALA A 223 -4.62 29.83 -8.72
C ALA A 223 -3.13 30.05 -8.38
N ARG A 224 -2.83 31.18 -7.72
CA ARG A 224 -1.46 31.54 -7.33
C ARG A 224 -1.03 30.89 -6.01
N TYR A 225 -1.98 30.62 -5.13
CA TYR A 225 -1.75 30.20 -3.75
C TYR A 225 -2.24 28.78 -3.54
N PHE A 226 -1.42 27.96 -2.88
CA PHE A 226 -1.73 26.57 -2.60
C PHE A 226 -1.31 26.18 -1.20
N LEU A 227 -2.03 25.20 -0.66
CA LEU A 227 -1.66 24.46 0.53
C LEU A 227 -1.33 23.02 0.15
N VAL A 228 -0.21 22.50 0.65
CA VAL A 228 0.16 21.10 0.51
C VAL A 228 -0.67 20.28 1.50
N LYS A 229 -1.64 19.54 0.97
CA LYS A 229 -2.37 18.53 1.71
C LYS A 229 -1.60 17.21 1.65
N GLU A 230 -1.35 16.63 2.82
CA GLU A 230 -0.86 15.26 2.96
C GLU A 230 -2.00 14.34 3.35
N GLU A 231 -2.12 13.22 2.66
CA GLU A 231 -2.96 12.09 3.06
C GLU A 231 -2.01 10.99 3.51
N ARG A 232 -2.11 10.61 4.79
CA ARG A 232 -1.26 9.60 5.41
C ARG A 232 -2.05 8.33 5.66
N THR A 233 -1.39 7.20 5.47
CA THR A 233 -1.95 5.88 5.73
C THR A 233 -0.85 5.03 6.32
N ASP A 234 -1.01 4.68 7.59
CA ASP A 234 -0.03 3.93 8.34
C ASP A 234 -0.62 2.56 8.70
N TYR A 235 0.18 1.52 8.50
CA TYR A 235 -0.13 0.14 8.79
C TYR A 235 0.87 -0.35 9.83
N TRP A 236 0.38 -0.87 10.95
CA TRP A 236 1.22 -1.51 11.97
C TRP A 236 0.81 -2.96 12.15
N VAL A 237 1.79 -3.85 12.03
CA VAL A 237 1.61 -5.25 12.35
C VAL A 237 1.82 -5.42 13.85
N ARG A 238 0.72 -5.50 14.61
CA ARG A 238 0.77 -5.59 16.08
C ARG A 238 1.18 -6.97 16.55
N ALA A 239 0.67 -8.00 15.89
CA ALA A 239 0.97 -9.39 16.22
C ALA A 239 1.03 -10.24 14.96
N ILE A 240 1.93 -11.22 14.96
CA ILE A 240 1.93 -12.29 13.96
C ILE A 240 2.06 -13.63 14.66
N LYS A 241 1.16 -14.55 14.32
CA LYS A 241 1.14 -15.93 14.81
C LYS A 241 1.25 -16.88 13.63
N ARG A 242 2.18 -17.83 13.71
CA ARG A 242 2.19 -18.98 12.80
C ARG A 242 1.08 -19.95 13.20
N LEU A 243 0.37 -20.46 12.22
CA LEU A 243 -0.67 -21.47 12.43
C LEU A 243 -0.10 -22.83 12.01
N ASP A 244 -0.41 -23.87 12.79
CA ASP A 244 0.20 -25.19 12.61
C ASP A 244 -0.42 -25.98 11.45
N THR A 245 -1.68 -25.71 11.11
CA THR A 245 -2.43 -26.45 10.09
C THR A 245 -3.24 -25.52 9.19
N ASP A 246 -4.24 -24.84 9.75
CA ASP A 246 -5.27 -24.15 8.96
C ASP A 246 -5.53 -22.70 9.45
N ILE A 247 -6.15 -21.88 8.59
CA ILE A 247 -6.68 -20.58 9.03
C ILE A 247 -7.85 -20.78 10.01
N PRO A 248 -8.07 -19.84 10.96
CA PRO A 248 -9.05 -20.04 12.03
C PRO A 248 -10.51 -20.04 11.57
N VAL A 249 -10.81 -19.55 10.36
CA VAL A 249 -12.16 -19.45 9.83
C VAL A 249 -12.15 -19.80 8.36
N ARG A 250 -13.05 -20.71 7.96
CA ARG A 250 -13.22 -21.20 6.59
C ARG A 250 -14.56 -20.81 6.00
N LEU A 251 -14.67 -20.90 4.68
CA LEU A 251 -15.92 -20.65 3.95
C LEU A 251 -17.07 -21.54 4.42
N GLY A 252 -16.79 -22.83 4.67
CA GLY A 252 -17.77 -23.80 5.18
C GLY A 252 -18.31 -23.47 6.57
N ASP A 253 -17.64 -22.58 7.31
CA ASP A 253 -18.11 -22.11 8.62
C ASP A 253 -19.14 -20.97 8.50
N ARG A 254 -19.47 -20.54 7.28
CA ARG A 254 -20.35 -19.39 7.00
C ARG A 254 -21.45 -19.74 5.99
N VAL A 255 -21.10 -20.47 4.93
CA VAL A 255 -22.01 -20.79 3.84
C VAL A 255 -21.91 -22.27 3.43
N ILE A 256 -23.03 -22.82 2.96
CA ILE A 256 -23.18 -24.21 2.49
C ILE A 256 -23.75 -24.19 1.08
N TRP A 257 -23.10 -24.91 0.17
CA TRP A 257 -23.65 -25.21 -1.16
C TRP A 257 -24.58 -26.40 -1.08
N ASN A 258 -25.81 -26.19 -1.54
CA ASN A 258 -26.81 -27.22 -1.63
C ASN A 258 -26.64 -28.03 -2.93
N ALA A 259 -27.23 -29.22 -2.97
CA ALA A 259 -27.13 -30.13 -4.11
C ALA A 259 -27.75 -29.55 -5.41
N ASP A 260 -28.67 -28.59 -5.28
CA ASP A 260 -29.30 -27.88 -6.40
C ASP A 260 -28.44 -26.71 -6.94
N GLY A 261 -27.25 -26.50 -6.39
CA GLY A 261 -26.38 -25.39 -6.74
C GLY A 261 -26.76 -24.05 -6.10
N SER A 262 -27.78 -24.01 -5.23
CA SER A 262 -28.06 -22.84 -4.39
C SER A 262 -27.08 -22.75 -3.22
N CYS A 263 -26.94 -21.55 -2.65
CA CYS A 263 -26.11 -21.32 -1.47
C CYS A 263 -26.96 -20.86 -0.29
N SER A 264 -26.69 -21.40 0.90
CA SER A 264 -27.39 -21.10 2.14
C SER A 264 -26.41 -20.78 3.27
N ALA A 265 -26.87 -20.05 4.27
CA ALA A 265 -26.08 -19.73 5.45
C ALA A 265 -26.02 -20.94 6.37
N VAL A 266 -24.90 -21.15 7.05
CA VAL A 266 -24.85 -22.13 8.14
C VAL A 266 -25.80 -21.71 9.27
N ALA A 267 -26.23 -22.64 10.12
CA ALA A 267 -27.27 -22.41 11.13
C ALA A 267 -27.08 -21.16 12.01
N ARG A 268 -25.84 -20.78 12.32
CA ARG A 268 -25.51 -19.57 13.09
C ARG A 268 -25.91 -18.26 12.39
N TYR A 269 -26.05 -18.27 11.07
CA TYR A 269 -26.34 -17.11 10.22
C TYR A 269 -27.69 -17.30 9.48
N ALA A 270 -28.58 -18.17 9.98
CA ALA A 270 -29.81 -18.57 9.28
C ALA A 270 -30.75 -17.39 8.97
N ASP A 271 -30.66 -16.32 9.73
CA ASP A 271 -31.42 -15.07 9.62
C ASP A 271 -30.77 -14.02 8.71
N TYR A 272 -29.57 -14.28 8.18
CA TYR A 272 -28.86 -13.33 7.32
C TYR A 272 -29.46 -13.36 5.91
N LEU A 273 -29.57 -12.19 5.29
CA LEU A 273 -29.91 -12.07 3.88
C LEU A 273 -28.71 -12.52 3.04
N ILE A 274 -28.91 -13.46 2.13
CA ILE A 274 -27.86 -13.97 1.23
C ILE A 274 -28.13 -13.51 -0.18
N SER A 275 -27.13 -12.94 -0.84
CA SER A 275 -27.13 -12.69 -2.28
C SER A 275 -25.92 -13.34 -2.96
N VAL A 276 -26.15 -13.88 -4.16
CA VAL A 276 -25.11 -14.33 -5.07
C VAL A 276 -25.01 -13.29 -6.18
N GLU A 277 -23.86 -12.64 -6.26
CA GLU A 277 -23.58 -11.58 -7.24
C GLU A 277 -22.94 -12.22 -8.48
N ASN A 278 -23.42 -11.86 -9.67
CA ASN A 278 -22.89 -12.34 -10.96
C ASN A 278 -21.84 -11.40 -11.55
#